data_AF-A0A6B0WL33-F1
#
_entry.id   AF-A0A6B0WL33-F1
#
_cell.length_a   1.000
_cell.length_b   1.000
_cell.length_c   1.000
_cell.angle_alpha   90.00
_cell.angle_beta   90.00
_cell.angle_gamma   90.00
#
_symmetry.space_group_name_H-M   'P 1'
#
loop_
_entity.id
_entity.type
_entity.pdbx_description
1 polymer ?
#
loop_
_entity_poly.entity_id
_entity_poly.type
_entity_poly.pdbx_seq_one_letter_code
_entity_poly.pdbx_strand_id
1 'polypeptide(L)'
;MSPTTGSVSSPGSKGFEPDVPIATSPMFDWPPRPLATLLYLVKPVMLPYGVWWVALAALTWNYLTPSMERMASLSPGWILEIYLRNALILTIVAGALHLALYVRRAQQQRYKYNRQWMSTTNREFLWT
;
A
#
# COMPACT_ATOMS: atom_id res chain seq x y z
N MET A 1 -3.75 -45.53 21.86
CA MET A 1 -4.73 -45.02 20.87
C MET A 1 -4.89 -43.54 21.13
N SER A 2 -4.18 -42.70 20.37
CA SER A 2 -4.29 -41.24 20.46
C SER A 2 -5.19 -40.78 19.33
N PRO A 3 -6.21 -39.94 19.58
CA PRO A 3 -7.04 -39.43 18.52
C PRO A 3 -6.20 -38.45 17.71
N THR A 4 -5.92 -38.82 16.46
CA THR A 4 -5.44 -37.91 15.43
C THR A 4 -6.56 -36.90 15.21
N THR A 5 -6.52 -35.77 15.91
CA THR A 5 -7.40 -34.63 15.62
C THR A 5 -7.06 -34.18 14.22
N GLY A 6 -7.86 -34.64 13.25
CA GLY A 6 -7.77 -34.22 11.87
C GLY A 6 -7.82 -32.70 11.82
N SER A 7 -6.73 -32.09 11.38
CA SER A 7 -6.73 -30.70 10.97
C SER A 7 -7.82 -30.53 9.92
N VAL A 8 -8.90 -29.85 10.28
CA VAL A 8 -9.92 -29.43 9.32
C VAL A 8 -9.27 -28.43 8.38
N SER A 9 -8.65 -28.92 7.31
CA SER A 9 -8.29 -28.10 6.17
C SER A 9 -9.61 -27.66 5.53
N SER A 10 -10.04 -26.43 5.81
CA SER A 10 -11.23 -25.86 5.19
C SER A 10 -11.05 -25.91 3.66
N PRO A 11 -11.94 -26.57 2.91
CA PRO A 11 -11.74 -26.80 1.49
C PRO A 11 -12.07 -25.50 0.73
N GLY A 12 -11.08 -24.65 0.47
CA GLY A 12 -11.29 -23.51 -0.42
C GLY A 12 -10.27 -22.37 -0.55
N SER A 13 -9.12 -22.36 0.13
CA SER A 13 -8.35 -21.09 0.26
C SER A 13 -6.89 -21.10 -0.17
N LYS A 14 -6.54 -21.73 -1.31
CA LYS A 14 -5.33 -21.24 -2.00
C LYS A 14 -5.66 -19.87 -2.57
N GLY A 15 -5.10 -18.82 -1.96
CA GLY A 15 -5.21 -17.47 -2.49
C GLY A 15 -4.33 -17.27 -3.71
N PHE A 16 -4.21 -16.02 -4.13
CA PHE A 16 -3.31 -15.66 -5.21
C PHE A 16 -1.88 -16.09 -4.86
N GLU A 17 -1.25 -16.86 -5.75
CA GLU A 17 0.15 -17.25 -5.66
C GLU A 17 0.84 -16.74 -6.93
N PRO A 18 1.88 -15.91 -6.83
CA PRO A 18 2.58 -15.40 -8.00
C PRO A 18 3.23 -16.54 -8.79
N ASP A 19 3.20 -16.46 -10.12
CA ASP A 19 3.87 -17.44 -11.00
C ASP A 19 5.40 -17.43 -10.85
N VAL A 20 5.94 -16.34 -10.29
CA VAL A 20 7.37 -16.15 -10.06
C VAL A 20 7.70 -16.37 -8.58
N PRO A 21 8.80 -17.09 -8.26
CA PRO A 21 9.30 -17.18 -6.90
C PRO A 21 9.53 -15.79 -6.33
N ILE A 22 9.22 -15.61 -5.04
CA ILE A 22 9.54 -14.37 -4.32
C ILE A 22 11.06 -14.27 -4.23
N ALA A 23 11.66 -13.49 -5.14
CA ALA A 23 13.09 -13.25 -5.14
C ALA A 23 13.45 -12.23 -4.05
N THR A 24 14.52 -12.51 -3.31
CA THR A 24 15.11 -11.54 -2.39
C THR A 24 15.72 -10.38 -3.16
N SER A 25 15.64 -9.17 -2.61
CA SER A 25 16.27 -8.00 -3.21
C SER A 25 17.78 -8.25 -3.39
N PRO A 26 18.38 -7.89 -4.55
CA PRO A 26 19.83 -7.97 -4.77
C PRO A 26 20.67 -7.17 -3.77
N MET A 27 20.03 -6.26 -3.03
CA MET A 27 20.63 -5.53 -1.91
C MET A 27 21.11 -6.45 -0.79
N PHE A 28 20.48 -7.62 -0.63
CA PHE A 28 20.81 -8.61 0.40
C PHE A 28 21.69 -9.75 -0.14
N ASP A 29 22.10 -9.70 -1.41
CA ASP A 29 22.94 -10.74 -1.99
C ASP A 29 24.37 -10.65 -1.43
N TRP A 30 24.93 -11.82 -1.13
CA TRP A 30 26.36 -12.00 -0.91
C TRP A 30 26.91 -12.98 -1.95
N PRO A 31 27.96 -12.64 -2.72
CA PRO A 31 28.73 -11.37 -2.70
C PRO A 31 27.93 -10.17 -3.25
N PRO A 32 28.27 -8.93 -2.83
CA PRO A 32 27.51 -7.73 -3.19
C PRO A 32 27.52 -7.44 -4.70
N ARG A 33 26.35 -7.15 -5.27
CA ARG A 33 26.14 -6.92 -6.71
C ARG A 33 25.68 -5.47 -6.99
N PRO A 34 26.58 -4.47 -6.96
CA PRO A 34 26.19 -3.05 -6.95
C PRO A 34 25.33 -2.62 -8.14
N LEU A 35 25.65 -3.09 -9.35
CA LEU A 35 24.87 -2.76 -10.55
C LEU A 35 23.45 -3.36 -10.49
N ALA A 36 23.32 -4.59 -9.99
CA ALA A 36 22.02 -5.23 -9.84
C ALA A 36 21.17 -4.53 -8.77
N THR A 37 21.78 -4.10 -7.67
CA THR A 37 21.12 -3.30 -6.62
C THR A 37 20.64 -1.95 -7.14
N LEU A 38 21.46 -1.24 -7.93
CA LEU A 38 21.06 0.03 -8.53
C LEU A 38 19.89 -0.14 -9.51
N LEU A 39 19.96 -1.14 -10.39
CA LEU A 39 18.86 -1.45 -11.31
C LEU A 39 17.59 -1.87 -10.58
N TYR A 40 17.71 -2.56 -9.44
CA TYR A 40 16.59 -2.91 -8.57
C TYR A 40 15.96 -1.65 -7.92
N LEU A 41 16.75 -0.65 -7.55
CA LEU A 41 16.19 0.62 -7.03
C LEU A 41 15.43 1.41 -8.12
N VAL A 42 15.80 1.27 -9.38
CA VAL A 42 15.18 2.03 -10.47
C VAL A 42 13.97 1.31 -11.08
N LYS A 43 14.01 -0.02 -11.26
CA LYS A 43 12.91 -0.75 -11.91
C LYS A 43 11.75 -1.03 -10.95
N PRO A 44 11.85 -1.98 -10.00
CA PRO A 44 10.71 -2.36 -9.16
C PRO A 44 10.35 -1.31 -8.10
N VAL A 45 11.31 -0.53 -7.59
CA VAL A 45 11.02 0.46 -6.52
C VAL A 45 10.47 1.77 -7.09
N MET A 46 11.03 2.26 -8.19
CA MET A 46 10.66 3.56 -8.77
C MET A 46 9.52 3.49 -9.79
N LEU A 47 9.28 2.35 -10.45
CA LEU A 47 8.28 2.24 -11.51
C LEU A 47 7.25 1.12 -11.25
N PRO A 48 5.95 1.36 -11.48
CA PRO A 48 5.32 2.62 -11.94
C PRO A 48 5.03 3.62 -10.80
N TYR A 49 4.98 3.16 -9.55
CA TYR A 49 4.42 3.95 -8.44
C TYR A 49 5.32 5.09 -7.97
N GLY A 50 6.65 4.93 -8.02
CA GLY A 50 7.59 5.99 -7.63
C GLY A 50 7.46 7.24 -8.50
N VAL A 51 7.28 7.09 -9.81
CA VAL A 51 7.04 8.23 -10.72
C VAL A 51 5.75 8.97 -10.36
N TRP A 52 4.69 8.26 -9.98
CA TRP A 52 3.46 8.89 -9.50
C TRP A 52 3.71 9.75 -8.25
N TRP A 53 4.50 9.25 -7.29
CA TRP A 53 4.86 10.02 -6.09
C TRP A 53 5.75 11.22 -6.40
N VAL A 54 6.72 11.08 -7.31
CA VAL A 54 7.58 12.20 -7.74
C VAL A 54 6.77 13.26 -8.46
N ALA A 55 5.87 12.87 -9.37
CA ALA A 55 4.98 13.80 -10.06
C ALA A 55 4.06 14.54 -9.09
N LEU A 56 3.48 13.82 -8.12
CA LEU A 56 2.67 14.42 -7.06
C LEU A 56 3.50 15.38 -6.20
N ALA A 57 4.73 15.01 -5.83
CA ALA A 57 5.64 15.87 -5.09
C ALA A 57 5.99 17.15 -5.87
N ALA A 58 6.29 17.03 -7.16
CA ALA A 58 6.59 18.17 -8.03
C ALA A 58 5.38 19.10 -8.17
N LEU A 59 4.18 18.56 -8.45
CA LEU A 59 2.95 19.33 -8.56
C LEU A 59 2.64 20.07 -7.26
N THR A 60 2.73 19.35 -6.15
CA THR A 60 2.43 19.91 -4.85
C THR A 60 3.43 20.99 -4.44
N TRP A 61 4.72 20.76 -4.66
CA TRP A 61 5.77 21.72 -4.36
C TRP A 61 5.62 23.01 -5.16
N ASN A 62 5.35 22.93 -6.45
CA ASN A 62 5.32 24.10 -7.33
C ASN A 62 4.02 24.91 -7.25
N TYR A 63 2.88 24.28 -6.95
CA TYR A 63 1.57 24.95 -7.05
C TYR A 63 0.77 24.99 -5.74
N LEU A 64 1.03 24.09 -4.79
CA LEU A 64 0.24 23.96 -3.56
C LEU A 64 1.08 24.15 -2.29
N THR A 65 2.31 24.63 -2.41
CA THR A 65 3.16 24.98 -1.27
C THR A 65 3.19 26.50 -1.13
N PRO A 66 2.84 27.06 0.04
CA PRO A 66 2.91 28.50 0.26
C PRO A 66 4.35 29.00 0.16
N SER A 67 4.55 30.29 -0.10
CA SER A 67 5.89 30.86 -0.23
C SER A 67 6.71 30.70 1.05
N MET A 68 8.03 30.52 0.90
CA MET A 68 8.96 30.39 2.04
C MET A 68 8.90 31.59 2.98
N GLU A 69 8.64 32.79 2.45
CA GLU A 69 8.45 34.01 3.24
C GLU A 69 7.28 33.89 4.21
N ARG A 70 6.14 33.32 3.79
CA ARG A 70 4.98 33.09 4.67
C ARG A 70 5.25 32.05 5.74
N MET A 71 6.12 31.08 5.45
CA MET A 71 6.51 30.02 6.38
C MET A 71 7.66 30.41 7.31
N ALA A 72 8.26 31.60 7.14
CA ALA A 72 9.35 32.09 8.00
C ALA A 72 8.88 32.39 9.44
N SER A 73 7.59 32.69 9.63
CA SER A 73 6.96 32.86 10.94
C SER A 73 5.89 31.81 11.18
N LEU A 74 5.74 31.36 12.42
CA LEU A 74 4.69 30.42 12.80
C LEU A 74 3.33 31.11 12.72
N SER A 75 2.48 30.67 11.80
CA SER A 75 1.12 31.17 11.63
C SER A 75 0.15 30.02 11.33
N PRO A 76 -1.02 29.98 12.00
CA PRO A 76 -2.02 28.95 11.75
C PRO A 76 -2.50 28.88 10.29
N GLY A 77 -2.42 29.98 9.54
CA GLY A 77 -2.93 30.06 8.17
C GLY A 77 -2.24 29.08 7.21
N TRP A 78 -0.91 29.17 7.09
CA TRP A 78 -0.16 28.27 6.20
C TRP A 78 -0.08 26.85 6.76
N ILE A 79 -0.11 26.67 8.08
CA ILE A 79 -0.14 25.35 8.72
C ILE A 79 -1.42 24.61 8.31
N LEU A 80 -2.57 25.28 8.44
CA LEU A 80 -3.87 24.70 8.09
C LEU A 80 -3.98 24.46 6.58
N GLU A 81 -3.43 25.35 5.75
CA GLU A 81 -3.36 25.21 4.30
C GLU A 81 -2.63 23.90 3.91
N ILE A 82 -1.44 23.66 4.48
CA ILE A 82 -0.67 22.42 4.25
C ILE A 82 -1.42 21.20 4.79
N TYR A 83 -1.99 21.31 6.01
CA TYR A 83 -2.73 20.22 6.63
C TYR A 83 -3.93 19.78 5.77
N LEU A 84 -4.78 20.73 5.38
CA LEU A 84 -5.98 20.45 4.57
C LEU A 84 -5.61 19.88 3.21
N ARG A 85 -4.57 20.43 2.57
CA ARG A 85 -4.07 19.89 1.30
C ARG A 85 -3.58 18.44 1.44
N ASN A 86 -2.82 18.12 2.49
CA ASN A 86 -2.35 16.75 2.72
C ASN A 86 -3.50 15.80 3.05
N ALA A 87 -4.44 16.22 3.89
CA ALA A 87 -5.63 15.45 4.22
C ALA A 87 -6.49 15.18 2.97
N LEU A 88 -6.66 16.17 2.09
CA LEU A 88 -7.41 16.03 0.85
C LEU A 88 -6.73 15.04 -0.12
N ILE A 89 -5.42 15.19 -0.35
CA ILE A 89 -4.67 14.27 -1.22
C ILE A 89 -4.76 12.84 -0.69
N LEU A 90 -4.55 12.64 0.61
CA LEU A 90 -4.67 11.33 1.25
C LEU A 90 -6.08 10.75 1.07
N THR A 91 -7.10 11.56 1.34
CA THR A 91 -8.51 11.14 1.23
C THR A 91 -8.86 10.75 -0.20
N ILE A 92 -8.42 11.53 -1.19
CA ILE A 92 -8.67 11.24 -2.61
C ILE A 92 -7.98 9.94 -3.01
N VAL A 93 -6.68 9.79 -2.73
CA VAL A 93 -5.91 8.62 -3.16
C VAL A 93 -6.37 7.35 -2.45
N ALA A 94 -6.41 7.37 -1.11
CA ALA A 94 -6.82 6.22 -0.32
C ALA A 94 -8.30 5.91 -0.50
N GLY A 95 -9.15 6.94 -0.55
CA GLY A 95 -10.59 6.80 -0.77
C GLY A 95 -10.92 6.23 -2.15
N ALA A 96 -10.27 6.71 -3.22
CA ALA A 96 -10.46 6.16 -4.56
C ALA A 96 -10.02 4.69 -4.63
N LEU A 97 -8.87 4.35 -4.04
CA LEU A 97 -8.39 2.97 -3.97
C LEU A 97 -9.35 2.08 -3.17
N HIS A 98 -9.83 2.55 -2.01
CA HIS A 98 -10.76 1.81 -1.17
C HIS A 98 -12.10 1.60 -1.87
N LEU A 99 -12.64 2.64 -2.51
CA LEU A 99 -13.88 2.54 -3.29
C LEU A 99 -13.72 1.55 -4.44
N ALA A 100 -12.60 1.59 -5.18
CA ALA A 100 -12.37 0.70 -6.30
C ALA A 100 -12.17 -0.77 -5.86
N LEU A 101 -11.33 -1.01 -4.85
CA LEU A 101 -10.91 -2.36 -4.45
C LEU A 101 -11.87 -3.05 -3.47
N TYR A 102 -12.48 -2.31 -2.55
CA TYR A 102 -13.32 -2.89 -1.49
C TYR A 102 -14.81 -2.70 -1.74
N VAL A 103 -15.25 -1.50 -2.13
CA VAL A 103 -16.67 -1.23 -2.36
C VAL A 103 -17.11 -1.79 -3.71
N ARG A 104 -16.45 -1.40 -4.80
CA ARG A 104 -16.76 -1.87 -6.17
C ARG A 104 -16.19 -3.24 -6.47
N ARG A 105 -15.21 -3.71 -5.67
CA ARG A 105 -14.52 -5.00 -5.84
C ARG A 105 -14.01 -5.20 -7.28
N ALA A 106 -13.44 -4.16 -7.89
CA ALA A 106 -13.07 -4.16 -9.31
C ALA A 106 -12.12 -5.31 -9.69
N GLN A 107 -11.27 -5.77 -8.77
CA GLN A 107 -10.33 -6.88 -8.98
C GLN A 107 -10.79 -8.20 -8.33
N GLN A 108 -11.97 -8.22 -7.71
CA GLN A 108 -12.55 -9.35 -6.99
C GLN A 108 -11.53 -10.05 -6.07
N GLN A 109 -11.22 -11.30 -6.36
CA GLN A 109 -10.34 -12.16 -5.58
C GLN A 109 -9.04 -12.52 -6.31
N ARG A 110 -8.79 -11.88 -7.46
CA ARG A 110 -7.72 -12.28 -8.39
C ARG A 110 -6.31 -12.13 -7.80
N TYR A 111 -6.09 -11.10 -6.99
CA TYR A 111 -4.78 -10.76 -6.42
C TYR A 111 -4.73 -10.87 -4.89
N LYS A 112 -5.70 -11.56 -4.29
CA LYS A 112 -5.81 -11.67 -2.83
C LYS A 112 -5.16 -12.95 -2.33
N TYR A 113 -4.14 -12.80 -1.49
CA TYR A 113 -3.48 -13.92 -0.79
C TYR A 113 -4.41 -14.67 0.16
N ASN A 114 -5.32 -13.96 0.83
CA ASN A 114 -6.45 -14.57 1.53
C ASN A 114 -7.75 -14.21 0.79
N ARG A 115 -8.46 -15.22 0.29
CA ARG A 115 -9.70 -15.02 -0.46
C ARG A 115 -10.90 -14.61 0.40
N GLN A 116 -10.76 -14.63 1.71
CA GLN A 116 -11.81 -14.20 2.62
C GLN A 116 -12.03 -12.67 2.51
N TRP A 117 -13.30 -12.29 2.43
CA TRP A 117 -13.69 -10.89 2.58
C TRP A 117 -13.82 -10.53 4.06
N MET A 118 -13.73 -9.24 4.38
CA MET A 118 -13.97 -8.76 5.75
C MET A 118 -15.35 -9.22 6.21
N SER A 119 -15.41 -9.93 7.33
CA SER A 119 -16.67 -10.42 7.89
C SER A 119 -17.47 -9.24 8.43
N THR A 120 -18.74 -9.14 8.02
CA THR A 120 -19.69 -8.16 8.57
C THR A 120 -20.35 -8.66 9.85
N THR A 121 -20.22 -9.95 10.16
CA THR A 121 -20.81 -10.59 11.34
C THR A 121 -19.93 -11.77 11.71
N ASN A 122 -18.97 -11.52 12.60
CA ASN A 122 -18.14 -12.59 13.16
C ASN A 122 -18.52 -12.79 14.63
N ARG A 123 -19.06 -13.98 14.94
CA ARG A 123 -19.45 -14.39 16.29
C ARG A 123 -18.26 -14.53 17.23
N GLU A 124 -17.03 -14.71 16.72
CA GLU A 124 -15.81 -14.77 17.54
C GLU A 124 -15.48 -13.44 18.24
N PHE A 125 -15.98 -12.32 17.72
CA PHE A 125 -15.80 -10.99 18.33
C PHE A 125 -17.04 -10.52 19.12
N LEU A 126 -18.10 -11.32 19.13
CA LEU A 126 -19.27 -11.08 19.96
C LEU A 126 -19.13 -11.96 21.20
N TRP A 127 -18.98 -11.32 22.36
CA TRP A 127 -18.86 -11.98 23.66
C TRP A 127 -20.20 -12.60 24.07
N THR A 128 -20.60 -13.67 23.40
CA THR A 128 -21.79 -14.47 23.69
C THR A 128 -21.44 -15.94 23.75
#